data_AF-A0A1D2U900-F1
#
_entry.id   AF-A0A1D2U900-F1
#
_cell.length_a   1.000
_cell.length_b   1.000
_cell.length_c   1.000
_cell.angle_alpha   90.00
_cell.angle_beta   90.00
_cell.angle_gamma   90.00
#
_symmetry.space_group_name_H-M   'P 1'
#
loop_
_entity.id
_entity.type
_entity.pdbx_description
1 polymer ?
#
loop_
_entity_poly.entity_id
_entity_poly.type
_entity_poly.pdbx_seq_one_letter_code
_entity_poly.pdbx_strand_id
1 'polypeptide(L)'
;MSAQSASELLQQQHRDIDFGIQGAMDGSSDQVELLRSLDLLRAHLHLEETVLFPALEGSVGLSIMVMEREHGLMWPLMESLAAACRGGASLESMEDDLDELFGLLQVHNPKEEQILYGVADEHAGLADALAAARLPEGWVCKAMQGRRT
;
A
#
# COMPACT_ATOMS: atom_id res chain seq x y z
N MET A 1 -12.21 24.67 -5.67
CA MET A 1 -11.63 23.31 -5.71
C MET A 1 -12.37 22.52 -4.65
N SER A 2 -13.05 21.43 -5.00
CA SER A 2 -13.60 20.54 -3.97
C SER A 2 -12.46 19.97 -3.15
N ALA A 3 -12.67 19.78 -1.84
CA ALA A 3 -11.74 19.00 -1.05
C ALA A 3 -11.69 17.58 -1.62
N GLN A 4 -10.49 17.01 -1.77
CA GLN A 4 -10.30 15.64 -2.22
C GLN A 4 -10.93 14.68 -1.20
N SER A 5 -11.65 13.66 -1.66
CA SER A 5 -12.22 12.64 -0.77
C SER A 5 -11.15 11.64 -0.29
N ALA A 6 -11.48 10.83 0.72
CA ALA A 6 -10.56 9.79 1.19
C ALA A 6 -10.32 8.74 0.10
N SER A 7 -11.40 8.35 -0.60
CA SER A 7 -11.32 7.40 -1.71
C SER A 7 -10.50 7.93 -2.89
N GLU A 8 -10.65 9.20 -3.26
CA GLU A 8 -9.89 9.83 -4.35
C GLU A 8 -8.39 9.87 -4.05
N LEU A 9 -8.02 10.15 -2.79
CA LEU A 9 -6.63 10.16 -2.35
C LEU A 9 -6.02 8.77 -2.43
N LEU A 10 -6.69 7.76 -1.86
CA LEU A 10 -6.16 6.40 -1.78
C LEU A 10 -6.14 5.70 -3.14
N GLN A 11 -7.16 5.86 -3.98
CA GLN A 11 -7.15 5.35 -5.35
C GLN A 11 -6.07 5.99 -6.22
N GLN A 12 -5.72 7.26 -5.98
CA GLN A 12 -4.57 7.85 -6.67
C GLN A 12 -3.26 7.18 -6.24
N GLN A 13 -3.11 6.87 -4.95
CA GLN A 13 -1.93 6.14 -4.48
C GLN A 13 -1.87 4.73 -5.09
N HIS A 14 -2.99 4.00 -5.19
CA HIS A 14 -3.03 2.71 -5.91
C HIS A 14 -2.48 2.84 -7.33
N ARG A 15 -2.97 3.83 -8.10
CA ARG A 15 -2.51 4.06 -9.48
C ARG A 15 -1.01 4.39 -9.56
N ASP A 16 -0.50 5.20 -8.65
CA ASP A 16 0.90 5.60 -8.62
C ASP A 16 1.82 4.42 -8.20
N ILE A 17 1.34 3.55 -7.31
CA ILE A 17 2.03 2.32 -6.90
C ILE A 17 2.07 1.34 -8.07
N ASP A 18 0.90 1.03 -8.65
CA ASP A 18 0.76 0.09 -9.77
C ASP A 18 1.60 0.54 -10.98
N PHE A 19 1.64 1.85 -11.27
CA PHE A 19 2.45 2.40 -12.36
C PHE A 19 3.94 2.05 -12.23
N GLY A 20 4.55 2.24 -11.05
CA GLY A 20 5.98 1.98 -10.88
C GLY A 20 6.31 0.49 -10.77
N ILE A 21 5.42 -0.33 -10.22
CA ILE A 21 5.60 -1.79 -10.16
C ILE A 21 5.45 -2.40 -11.56
N GLN A 22 4.36 -2.07 -12.26
CA GLN A 22 4.13 -2.56 -13.62
C GLN A 22 5.20 -2.06 -14.59
N GLY A 23 5.62 -0.79 -14.46
CA GLY A 23 6.68 -0.23 -15.28
C GLY A 23 8.03 -0.93 -15.09
N ALA A 24 8.30 -1.44 -13.88
CA ALA A 24 9.51 -2.22 -13.62
C ALA A 24 9.46 -3.60 -14.28
N MET A 25 8.26 -4.18 -14.40
CA MET A 25 8.03 -5.48 -15.05
C MET A 25 8.11 -5.38 -16.57
N ASP A 26 7.53 -4.34 -17.18
CA ASP A 26 7.46 -4.18 -18.64
C ASP A 26 8.63 -3.36 -19.23
N GLY A 27 9.49 -2.83 -18.37
CA GLY A 27 10.66 -2.03 -18.74
C GLY A 27 10.35 -0.58 -19.12
N SER A 28 9.14 -0.08 -18.85
CA SER A 28 8.76 1.32 -19.06
C SER A 28 9.19 2.25 -17.91
N SER A 29 9.62 1.70 -16.77
CA SER A 29 10.23 2.44 -15.66
C SER A 29 11.55 1.84 -15.18
N ASP A 30 12.21 2.53 -14.25
CA ASP A 30 13.51 2.13 -13.71
C ASP A 30 13.46 1.81 -12.20
N GLN A 31 14.61 1.45 -11.62
CA GLN A 31 14.74 1.13 -10.19
C GLN A 31 14.41 2.31 -9.27
N VAL A 32 14.58 3.55 -9.74
CA VAL A 32 14.29 4.74 -8.94
C VAL A 32 12.78 4.90 -8.81
N GLU A 33 12.06 4.71 -9.92
CA GLU A 33 10.61 4.75 -9.92
C GLU A 33 10.00 3.58 -9.14
N LEU A 34 10.55 2.38 -9.28
CA LEU A 34 10.14 1.22 -8.48
C LEU A 34 10.32 1.51 -6.98
N LEU A 35 11.50 2.01 -6.56
CA LEU A 35 11.74 2.34 -5.15
C LEU A 35 10.76 3.41 -4.64
N ARG A 36 10.45 4.42 -5.45
CA ARG A 36 9.44 5.44 -5.11
C ARG A 36 8.06 4.83 -4.89
N SER A 37 7.64 3.88 -5.73
CA SER A 37 6.35 3.19 -5.58
C SER A 37 6.33 2.24 -4.38
N LEU A 38 7.43 1.57 -4.06
CA LEU A 38 7.55 0.73 -2.85
C LEU A 38 7.52 1.57 -1.57
N ASP A 39 8.19 2.72 -1.55
CA ASP A 39 8.12 3.66 -0.42
C ASP A 39 6.70 4.24 -0.27
N LEU A 40 6.01 4.51 -1.38
CA LEU A 40 4.61 4.93 -1.37
C LEU A 40 3.69 3.81 -0.87
N LEU A 41 3.88 2.56 -1.29
CA LEU A 41 3.13 1.41 -0.78
C LEU A 41 3.32 1.28 0.73
N ARG A 42 4.55 1.40 1.24
CA ARG A 42 4.79 1.38 2.69
C ARG A 42 4.02 2.47 3.43
N ALA A 43 4.02 3.69 2.89
CA ALA A 43 3.27 4.79 3.46
C ALA A 43 1.75 4.57 3.36
N HIS A 44 1.27 3.99 2.26
CA HIS A 44 -0.13 3.64 2.04
C HIS A 44 -0.63 2.66 3.10
N LEU A 45 0.03 1.51 3.27
CA LEU A 45 -0.35 0.52 4.29
C LEU A 45 -0.36 1.13 5.71
N HIS A 46 0.55 2.07 5.99
CA HIS A 46 0.55 2.80 7.27
C HIS A 46 -0.68 3.68 7.43
N LEU A 47 -1.04 4.47 6.40
CA LEU A 47 -2.24 5.31 6.43
C LEU A 47 -3.48 4.45 6.69
N GLU A 48 -3.55 3.31 6.04
CA GLU A 48 -4.68 2.41 6.18
C GLU A 48 -4.77 1.83 7.58
N GLU A 49 -3.71 1.21 8.08
CA GLU A 49 -3.74 0.54 9.37
C GLU A 49 -3.87 1.49 10.57
N THR A 50 -3.39 2.74 10.44
CA THR A 50 -3.35 3.69 11.57
C THR A 50 -4.43 4.75 11.52
N VAL A 51 -5.05 4.98 10.37
CA VAL A 51 -6.08 6.03 10.19
C VAL A 51 -7.36 5.46 9.60
N LEU A 52 -7.29 4.77 8.46
CA LEU A 52 -8.47 4.26 7.76
C LEU A 52 -9.18 3.17 8.58
N PHE A 53 -8.49 2.07 8.88
CA PHE A 53 -9.08 0.90 9.51
C PHE A 53 -9.68 1.22 10.89
N PRO A 54 -9.02 1.99 11.78
CA PRO A 54 -9.64 2.39 13.05
C PRO A 54 -10.94 3.19 12.88
N ALA A 55 -11.04 4.02 11.84
CA ALA A 55 -12.26 4.78 11.57
C ALA A 55 -13.41 3.88 11.09
N LEU A 56 -13.10 2.79 10.36
CA LEU A 56 -14.10 1.93 9.72
C LEU A 56 -14.41 0.64 10.49
N GLU A 57 -13.73 0.36 11.61
CA GLU A 57 -13.81 -0.90 12.36
C GLU A 57 -15.26 -1.31 12.71
N GLY A 58 -16.09 -0.35 13.10
CA GLY A 58 -17.50 -0.58 13.45
C GLY A 58 -18.40 -0.98 12.28
N SER A 59 -17.95 -0.76 11.04
CA SER A 59 -18.73 -0.98 9.81
C SER A 59 -18.25 -2.20 9.02
N VAL A 60 -16.92 -2.39 8.93
CA VAL A 60 -16.30 -3.40 8.05
C VAL A 60 -15.19 -4.23 8.73
N GLY A 61 -15.25 -4.40 10.05
CA GLY A 61 -14.18 -5.06 10.83
C GLY A 61 -13.73 -6.45 10.33
N LEU A 62 -14.63 -7.29 9.81
CA LEU A 62 -14.24 -8.58 9.21
C LEU A 62 -13.38 -8.40 7.96
N SER A 63 -13.69 -7.42 7.12
CA SER A 63 -12.93 -7.10 5.91
C SER A 63 -11.56 -6.53 6.26
N ILE A 64 -11.48 -5.69 7.30
CA ILE A 64 -10.20 -5.16 7.81
C ILE A 64 -9.24 -6.29 8.19
N MET A 65 -9.70 -7.34 8.88
CA MET A 65 -8.84 -8.48 9.21
C MET A 65 -8.28 -9.20 7.97
N VAL A 66 -9.00 -9.20 6.85
CA VAL A 66 -8.51 -9.73 5.58
C VAL A 66 -7.43 -8.83 5.00
N MET A 67 -7.63 -7.51 5.01
CA MET A 67 -6.64 -6.53 4.53
C MET A 67 -5.35 -6.61 5.34
N GLU A 68 -5.43 -6.61 6.68
CA GLU A 68 -4.26 -6.75 7.56
C GLU A 68 -3.46 -8.04 7.30
N ARG A 69 -4.15 -9.14 6.98
CA ARG A 69 -3.47 -10.39 6.60
C ARG A 69 -2.73 -10.25 5.27
N GLU A 70 -3.34 -9.61 4.28
CA GLU A 70 -2.76 -9.41 2.95
C GLU A 70 -1.61 -8.43 2.96
N HIS A 71 -1.68 -7.37 3.78
CA HIS A 71 -0.55 -6.50 4.07
C HIS A 71 0.65 -7.32 4.56
N GLY A 72 0.40 -8.33 5.40
CA GLY A 72 1.43 -9.24 5.88
C GLY A 72 2.03 -10.17 4.81
N LEU A 73 1.30 -10.45 3.72
CA LEU A 73 1.81 -11.21 2.58
C LEU A 73 2.66 -10.32 1.65
N MET A 74 2.20 -9.09 1.41
CA MET A 74 2.90 -8.10 0.56
C MET A 74 4.19 -7.58 1.23
N TRP A 75 4.19 -7.44 2.55
CA TRP A 75 5.29 -6.82 3.31
C TRP A 75 6.69 -7.38 3.00
N PRO A 76 6.96 -8.70 3.09
CA PRO A 76 8.30 -9.23 2.82
C PRO A 76 8.77 -9.00 1.38
N LEU A 77 7.86 -9.08 0.39
CA LEU A 77 8.17 -8.82 -1.02
C LEU A 77 8.56 -7.35 -1.22
N MET A 78 7.76 -6.44 -0.65
CA MET A 78 8.04 -5.01 -0.69
C MET A 78 9.41 -4.67 -0.08
N GLU A 79 9.75 -5.24 1.08
CA GLU A 79 11.04 -5.01 1.73
C GLU A 79 12.22 -5.61 0.94
N SER A 80 12.04 -6.80 0.36
CA SER A 80 13.02 -7.48 -0.51
C SER A 80 13.35 -6.62 -1.72
N LEU A 81 12.32 -6.21 -2.48
CA LEU A 81 12.44 -5.37 -3.67
C LEU A 81 13.08 -4.02 -3.34
N ALA A 82 12.65 -3.38 -2.25
CA ALA A 82 13.20 -2.08 -1.86
C ALA A 82 14.69 -2.19 -1.46
N ALA A 83 15.08 -3.28 -0.79
CA ALA A 83 16.47 -3.56 -0.47
C ALA A 83 17.30 -3.84 -1.73
N ALA A 84 16.75 -4.59 -2.70
CA ALA A 84 17.39 -4.90 -3.96
C ALA A 84 17.62 -3.64 -4.82
N CYS A 85 16.62 -2.75 -4.93
CA CYS A 85 16.79 -1.43 -5.56
C CYS A 85 17.90 -0.61 -4.90
N ARG A 86 17.90 -0.53 -3.56
CA ARG A 86 18.97 0.18 -2.81
C ARG A 86 20.35 -0.45 -2.98
N GLY A 87 20.40 -1.75 -3.23
CA GLY A 87 21.63 -2.51 -3.51
C GLY A 87 22.09 -2.43 -4.96
N GLY A 88 21.31 -1.82 -5.86
CA GLY A 88 21.62 -1.71 -7.29
C GLY A 88 21.39 -3.00 -8.08
N ALA A 89 20.51 -3.89 -7.61
CA ALA A 89 20.12 -5.09 -8.34
C ALA A 89 19.40 -4.74 -9.66
N SER A 90 19.57 -5.53 -10.72
CA SER A 90 18.84 -5.31 -11.97
C SER A 90 17.36 -5.67 -11.81
N LEU A 91 16.47 -5.00 -12.56
CA LEU A 91 15.04 -5.32 -12.58
C LEU A 91 14.77 -6.79 -12.97
N GLU A 92 15.56 -7.33 -13.90
CA GLU A 92 15.51 -8.75 -14.29
C GLU A 92 15.71 -9.70 -13.11
N SER A 93 16.55 -9.35 -12.14
CA SER A 93 16.78 -10.19 -10.96
C SER A 93 15.65 -10.14 -9.92
N MET A 94 14.64 -9.30 -10.15
CA MET A 94 13.51 -9.05 -9.25
C MET A 94 12.16 -9.49 -9.86
N GLU A 95 12.17 -10.11 -11.05
CA GLU A 95 10.97 -10.45 -11.83
C GLU A 95 9.95 -11.27 -11.03
N ASP A 96 10.40 -12.34 -10.36
CA ASP A 96 9.51 -13.22 -9.58
C ASP A 96 8.84 -12.47 -8.40
N ASP A 97 9.61 -11.67 -7.64
CA ASP A 97 9.10 -10.89 -6.50
C ASP A 97 8.14 -9.77 -6.97
N LEU A 98 8.40 -9.17 -8.14
CA LEU A 98 7.54 -8.16 -8.77
C LEU A 98 6.21 -8.77 -9.21
N ASP A 99 6.24 -9.92 -9.91
CA ASP A 99 5.05 -10.63 -10.36
C ASP A 99 4.17 -11.04 -9.17
N GLU A 100 4.78 -11.56 -8.10
CA GLU A 100 4.04 -11.96 -6.89
C GLU A 100 3.41 -10.75 -6.18
N LEU A 101 4.18 -9.67 -5.99
CA LEU A 101 3.67 -8.45 -5.34
C LEU A 101 2.55 -7.82 -6.17
N PHE A 102 2.73 -7.69 -7.48
CA PHE A 102 1.72 -7.13 -8.37
C PHE A 102 0.45 -7.98 -8.37
N GLY A 103 0.58 -9.31 -8.42
CA GLY A 103 -0.56 -10.23 -8.32
C GLY A 103 -1.37 -10.07 -7.02
N LEU A 104 -0.69 -9.86 -5.89
CA LEU A 104 -1.34 -9.58 -4.61
C LEU A 104 -2.10 -8.24 -4.65
N LEU A 105 -1.48 -7.17 -5.17
CA LEU A 105 -2.10 -5.85 -5.31
C LEU A 105 -3.36 -5.89 -6.19
N GLN A 106 -3.31 -6.62 -7.31
CA GLN A 106 -4.46 -6.75 -8.22
C GLN A 106 -5.66 -7.48 -7.58
N VAL A 107 -5.46 -8.25 -6.51
CA VAL A 107 -6.53 -8.86 -5.73
C VAL A 107 -6.94 -7.98 -4.55
N HIS A 108 -5.97 -7.32 -3.92
CA HIS A 108 -6.12 -6.49 -2.74
C HIS A 108 -6.86 -5.18 -3.04
N ASN A 109 -6.33 -4.36 -3.95
CA ASN A 109 -6.82 -3.01 -4.26
C ASN A 109 -8.33 -2.98 -4.57
N PRO A 110 -8.89 -3.88 -5.42
CA PRO A 110 -10.32 -3.84 -5.73
C PRO A 110 -11.22 -4.11 -4.52
N LYS A 111 -10.77 -4.86 -3.52
CA LYS A 111 -11.56 -5.11 -2.31
C LYS A 111 -11.66 -3.85 -1.46
N GLU A 112 -10.58 -3.09 -1.34
CA GLU A 112 -10.58 -1.83 -0.61
C GLU A 112 -11.47 -0.81 -1.31
N GLU A 113 -11.31 -0.67 -2.63
CA GLU A 113 -12.11 0.23 -3.44
C GLU A 113 -13.61 -0.07 -3.35
N GLN A 114 -13.98 -1.36 -3.38
CA GLN A 114 -15.39 -1.78 -3.38
C GLN A 114 -16.02 -1.83 -1.98
N ILE A 115 -15.24 -2.12 -0.94
CA ILE A 115 -15.76 -2.41 0.41
C ILE A 115 -15.46 -1.28 1.40
N LEU A 116 -14.23 -0.73 1.38
CA LEU A 116 -13.76 0.23 2.38
C LEU A 116 -13.98 1.67 1.92
N TYR A 117 -13.61 2.01 0.69
CA TYR A 117 -13.54 3.41 0.25
C TYR A 117 -14.90 4.10 0.16
N GLY A 118 -15.97 3.37 -0.20
CA GLY A 118 -17.33 3.90 -0.14
C GLY A 118 -17.74 4.31 1.28
N VAL A 119 -17.35 3.52 2.29
CA VAL A 119 -17.61 3.82 3.70
C VAL A 119 -16.70 4.96 4.20
N ALA A 120 -15.45 5.01 3.71
CA ALA A 120 -14.50 6.05 4.08
C ALA A 120 -14.99 7.47 3.75
N ASP A 121 -15.62 7.64 2.59
CA ASP A 121 -16.13 8.95 2.17
C ASP A 121 -17.34 9.44 3.00
N GLU A 122 -18.00 8.55 3.75
CA GLU A 122 -19.06 8.92 4.70
C GLU A 122 -18.48 9.53 6.01
N HIS A 123 -17.18 9.40 6.26
CA HIS A 123 -16.53 9.84 7.49
C HIS A 123 -15.96 11.25 7.36
N ALA A 124 -16.62 12.22 8.00
CA ALA A 124 -16.18 13.61 8.00
C ALA A 124 -14.77 13.78 8.59
N GLY A 125 -13.89 14.49 7.87
CA GLY A 125 -12.51 14.80 8.28
C GLY A 125 -11.51 13.66 8.06
N LEU A 126 -11.94 12.50 7.58
CA LEU A 126 -11.05 11.35 7.35
C LEU A 126 -10.01 11.64 6.26
N ALA A 127 -10.42 12.30 5.17
CA ALA A 127 -9.51 12.70 4.09
C ALA A 127 -8.37 13.61 4.60
N ASP A 128 -8.70 14.58 5.46
CA ASP A 128 -7.72 15.47 6.08
C ASP A 128 -6.79 14.71 7.04
N ALA A 129 -7.33 13.76 7.81
CA ALA A 129 -6.54 12.92 8.71
C ALA A 129 -5.54 12.05 7.94
N LEU A 130 -5.96 11.43 6.82
CA LEU A 130 -5.09 10.66 5.93
C LEU A 130 -3.98 11.55 5.34
N ALA A 131 -4.33 12.73 4.84
CA ALA A 131 -3.35 13.67 4.28
C ALA A 131 -2.35 14.22 5.32
N ALA A 132 -2.77 14.34 6.59
CA ALA A 132 -1.94 14.85 7.68
C ALA A 132 -1.01 13.80 8.30
N ALA A 133 -1.36 12.51 8.20
CA ALA A 133 -0.58 11.43 8.79
C ALA A 133 0.83 11.31 8.16
N ARG A 134 1.79 10.84 8.96
CA ARG A 134 3.20 10.72 8.58
C ARG A 134 3.69 9.35 9.01
N LEU A 135 4.33 8.63 8.08
CA LEU A 135 4.96 7.35 8.34
C LEU A 135 6.10 7.52 9.35
N PRO A 136 6.04 6.89 10.55
CA PRO A 136 7.13 6.92 11.51
C PRO A 136 8.32 6.06 11.04
N GLU A 137 9.52 6.43 11.46
CA GLU A 137 10.70 5.59 11.29
C GLU A 137 10.52 4.24 11.98
N GLY A 138 10.89 3.16 11.28
CA GLY A 138 10.81 1.80 11.82
C GLY A 138 9.39 1.24 11.96
N TRP A 139 8.36 1.93 11.46
CA TRP A 139 7.00 1.39 11.44
C TRP A 139 6.92 0.12 10.59
N VAL A 140 6.18 -0.88 11.07
CA VAL A 140 5.88 -2.13 10.34
C VAL A 140 4.39 -2.43 10.40
N CYS A 141 3.86 -3.07 9.35
CA CYS A 141 2.46 -3.48 9.33
C CYS A 141 2.13 -4.43 10.48
N LYS A 142 0.86 -4.42 10.92
CA LYS A 142 0.37 -5.15 12.08
C LYS A 142 0.69 -6.64 12.03
N ALA A 143 0.62 -7.25 10.85
CA ALA A 143 0.94 -8.67 10.67
C ALA A 143 2.42 -9.01 10.96
N MET A 144 3.33 -8.03 10.84
CA MET A 144 4.75 -8.18 11.18
C MET A 144 5.07 -7.81 12.64
N GLN A 145 4.17 -7.12 13.33
CA GLN A 145 4.36 -6.80 14.75
C GLN A 145 4.43 -8.09 15.57
N GLY A 146 5.53 -8.26 16.31
CA GLY A 146 5.77 -9.46 17.13
C GLY A 146 6.50 -10.61 16.40
N ARG A 147 6.68 -10.53 15.07
CA ARG A 147 7.60 -11.40 14.34
C ARG A 147 9.02 -10.82 14.47
N ARG A 148 9.62 -10.93 15.65
CA ARG A 148 11.05 -10.62 15.81
C ARG A 148 11.85 -11.70 15.08
N THR A 149 12.74 -11.28 14.19
CA THR A 149 13.92 -12.06 13.79
C THR A 149 14.84 -12.30 14.98
#